data_AF-A0A250KUM1-F1
#
_entry.id   AF-A0A250KUM1-F1
#
_cell.length_a   1.000
_cell.length_b   1.000
_cell.length_c   1.000
_cell.angle_alpha   90.00
_cell.angle_beta   90.00
_cell.angle_gamma   90.00
#
_symmetry.space_group_name_H-M   'P 1'
#
loop_
_entity.id
_entity.type
_entity.pdbx_description
1 polymer ?
#
loop_
_entity_poly.entity_id
_entity_poly.type
_entity_poly.pdbx_seq_one_letter_code
_entity_poly.pdbx_strand_id
1 'polypeptide(L)'
;MEEALNRYGSAIRWGAFQKAWDFQAGKENPMPDFNALRNVKVTGYESLFRKVQDEGNTVLQTVEIRYINNDRLVEKSLTDEQKWHFDVEQKHWRLDSAFPQFE
;
A
#
# COMPACT_ATOMS: atom_id res chain seq x y z
N MET A 1 11.89 -1.24 -9.32
CA MET A 1 11.11 -2.09 -8.40
C MET A 1 11.22 -1.58 -6.98
N GLU A 2 12.35 -1.80 -6.29
CA GLU A 2 12.50 -1.46 -4.86
C GLU A 2 12.17 0.00 -4.53
N GLU A 3 12.60 0.94 -5.38
CA GLU A 3 12.30 2.35 -5.21
C GLU A 3 10.79 2.63 -5.18
N ALA A 4 10.01 2.01 -6.06
CA ALA A 4 8.56 2.21 -6.12
C ALA A 4 7.86 1.63 -4.88
N LEU A 5 8.22 0.40 -4.49
CA LEU A 5 7.69 -0.25 -3.30
C LEU A 5 8.04 0.55 -2.03
N ASN A 6 9.26 1.08 -1.94
CA ASN A 6 9.71 1.90 -0.82
C ASN A 6 9.00 3.26 -0.78
N ARG A 7 8.78 3.90 -1.93
CA ARG A 7 8.01 5.14 -2.03
C ARG A 7 6.57 4.94 -1.58
N TYR A 8 5.93 3.85 -2.01
CA TYR A 8 4.59 3.48 -1.56
C TYR A 8 4.55 3.22 -0.05
N GLY A 9 5.42 2.34 0.47
CA GLY A 9 5.46 2.04 1.91
C GLY A 9 5.77 3.27 2.76
N SER A 10 6.61 4.18 2.28
CA SER A 10 6.87 5.47 2.93
C SER A 10 5.65 6.38 2.90
N ALA A 11 4.92 6.44 1.77
CA ALA A 11 3.69 7.22 1.67
C ALA A 11 2.63 6.72 2.66
N ILE A 12 2.45 5.40 2.79
CA ILE A 12 1.58 4.80 3.80
C ILE A 12 2.04 5.16 5.22
N ARG A 13 3.33 4.94 5.54
CA ARG A 13 3.90 5.23 6.87
C ARG A 13 3.70 6.69 7.29
N TRP A 14 3.83 7.63 6.35
CA TRP A 14 3.66 9.05 6.63
C TRP A 14 2.22 9.56 6.48
N GLY A 15 1.24 8.68 6.27
CA GLY A 15 -0.17 9.06 6.08
C GLY A 15 -0.42 9.85 4.79
N ALA A 16 0.51 9.82 3.84
CA ALA A 16 0.38 10.43 2.53
C ALA A 16 -0.45 9.52 1.59
N PHE A 17 -1.65 9.14 2.02
CA PHE A 17 -2.49 8.14 1.36
C PHE A 17 -2.87 8.51 -0.08
N GLN A 18 -3.03 9.80 -0.37
CA GLN A 18 -3.25 10.28 -1.74
C GLN A 18 -2.05 9.98 -2.65
N LYS A 19 -0.82 10.15 -2.16
CA LYS A 19 0.40 9.80 -2.91
C LYS A 19 0.57 8.29 -3.06
N ALA A 20 0.13 7.52 -2.06
CA ALA A 20 0.12 6.06 -2.15
C ALA A 20 -0.89 5.58 -3.21
N TRP A 21 -2.05 6.24 -3.30
CA TRP A 21 -3.08 5.96 -4.30
C TRP A 21 -2.60 6.17 -5.75
N ASP A 22 -1.63 7.05 -5.99
CA ASP A 22 -1.05 7.25 -7.33
C ASP A 22 -0.39 5.97 -7.91
N PHE A 23 -0.06 4.99 -7.06
CA PHE A 23 0.46 3.69 -7.49
C PHE A 23 -0.64 2.72 -7.95
N GLN A 24 -1.91 2.96 -7.59
CA GLN A 24 -3.01 2.04 -7.88
C GLN A 24 -3.18 1.84 -9.39
N ALA A 25 -3.36 0.58 -9.79
CA ALA A 25 -3.73 0.20 -11.16
C ALA A 25 -5.25 0.31 -11.36
N GLY A 26 -5.65 1.00 -12.43
CA GLY A 26 -6.97 0.88 -13.06
C GLY A 26 -8.20 1.30 -12.23
N LYS A 27 -9.34 1.41 -12.92
CA LYS A 27 -10.63 1.94 -12.40
C LYS A 27 -11.43 0.95 -11.54
N GLU A 28 -11.01 -0.31 -11.44
CA GLU A 28 -11.76 -1.35 -10.74
C GLU A 28 -11.56 -1.28 -9.22
N ASN A 29 -10.45 -0.69 -8.78
CA ASN A 29 -10.16 -0.53 -7.37
C ASN A 29 -10.95 0.67 -6.82
N PRO A 30 -11.80 0.48 -5.80
CA PRO A 30 -12.57 1.58 -5.21
C PRO A 30 -11.60 2.57 -4.55
N MET A 31 -11.80 3.86 -4.86
CA MET A 31 -11.01 4.91 -4.22
C MET A 31 -11.30 4.93 -2.71
N PRO A 32 -10.27 4.94 -1.84
CA PRO A 32 -10.47 5.01 -0.41
C PRO A 32 -11.04 6.37 0.00
N ASP A 33 -11.77 6.41 1.12
CA ASP A 33 -12.18 7.67 1.72
C ASP A 33 -10.99 8.35 2.42
N PHE A 34 -10.32 9.25 1.69
CA PHE A 34 -9.18 9.99 2.22
C PHE A 34 -9.52 10.89 3.42
N ASN A 35 -10.79 11.25 3.63
CA ASN A 35 -11.16 12.03 4.82
C ASN A 35 -11.18 11.13 6.06
N ALA A 36 -11.73 9.91 5.95
CA ALA A 36 -11.70 8.93 7.02
C ALA A 36 -10.24 8.55 7.40
N LEU A 37 -9.37 8.45 6.40
CA LEU A 37 -7.95 8.14 6.63
C LEU A 37 -7.15 9.23 7.37
N ARG A 38 -7.68 10.46 7.52
CA ARG A 38 -7.01 11.51 8.31
C ARG A 38 -6.89 11.16 9.79
N ASN A 39 -7.77 10.29 10.29
CA ASN A 39 -7.76 9.84 11.68
C ASN A 39 -6.82 8.64 11.90
N VAL A 40 -6.21 8.12 10.84
CA VAL A 40 -5.30 6.97 10.89
C VAL A 40 -3.86 7.47 11.02
N LYS A 41 -3.20 7.05 12.10
CA LYS A 41 -1.77 7.27 12.31
C LYS A 41 -1.04 5.94 12.19
N VAL A 42 -0.28 5.76 11.11
CA VAL A 42 0.54 4.56 10.92
C VAL A 42 1.74 4.60 11.87
N THR A 43 1.91 3.54 12.66
CA THR A 43 3.01 3.35 13.62
C THR A 43 4.06 2.37 13.11
N GLY A 44 3.69 1.49 12.18
CA GLY A 44 4.60 0.49 11.60
C GLY A 44 4.22 0.10 10.18
N TYR A 45 5.23 -0.26 9.39
CA TYR A 45 5.10 -0.82 8.04
C TYR A 45 6.25 -1.80 7.84
N GLU A 46 5.95 -3.09 7.79
CA GLU A 46 6.93 -4.16 7.78
C GLU A 46 6.63 -5.16 6.66
N SER A 47 7.62 -5.44 5.81
CA SER A 47 7.47 -6.44 4.75
C SER A 47 7.75 -7.82 5.32
N LEU A 48 6.70 -8.62 5.52
CA LEU A 48 6.81 -9.98 6.07
C LEU A 48 7.30 -10.98 5.01
N PHE A 49 6.82 -10.84 3.78
CA PHE A 49 7.14 -11.76 2.70
C PHE A 49 7.22 -11.01 1.37
N ARG A 50 8.14 -11.43 0.49
CA ARG A 50 8.26 -10.91 -0.87
C ARG A 50 8.65 -12.03 -1.83
N LYS A 51 7.99 -12.09 -2.98
CA LYS A 51 8.29 -13.00 -4.08
C LYS A 51 8.21 -12.27 -5.42
N VAL A 52 9.25 -12.44 -6.23
CA VAL A 52 9.29 -11.94 -7.61
C VAL A 52 8.85 -13.04 -8.57
N GLN A 53 8.02 -12.71 -9.55
CA GLN A 53 7.48 -13.63 -10.57
C GLN A 53 7.56 -12.99 -11.96
N ASP A 54 7.15 -13.74 -12.99
CA ASP A 54 7.05 -13.29 -14.38
C ASP A 54 8.33 -12.60 -14.87
N GLU A 55 9.46 -13.27 -14.68
CA GLU A 55 10.80 -12.80 -15.07
C GLU A 55 11.19 -11.43 -14.47
N GLY A 56 10.55 -11.03 -13.37
CA GLY A 56 10.82 -9.74 -12.72
C GLY A 56 9.75 -8.68 -12.94
N ASN A 57 8.71 -8.96 -13.73
CA ASN A 57 7.64 -7.99 -14.01
C ASN A 57 6.51 -8.00 -12.98
N THR A 58 6.43 -9.03 -12.13
CA THR A 58 5.41 -9.13 -11.08
C THR A 58 6.08 -9.29 -9.72
N VAL A 59 5.57 -8.60 -8.71
CA VAL A 59 5.99 -8.76 -7.31
C VAL A 59 4.78 -9.00 -6.43
N LEU A 60 4.82 -10.08 -5.67
CA LEU A 60 3.90 -10.34 -4.57
C LEU A 60 4.59 -9.98 -3.27
N GLN A 61 3.98 -9.13 -2.45
CA GLN A 61 4.51 -8.71 -1.18
C GLN A 61 3.41 -8.75 -0.12
N THR A 62 3.69 -9.36 1.02
CA THR A 62 2.80 -9.31 2.19
C THR A 62 3.43 -8.36 3.20
N VAL A 63 2.68 -7.34 3.62
CA VAL A 63 3.15 -6.39 4.63
C VAL A 63 2.23 -6.38 5.85
N GLU A 64 2.82 -6.20 7.03
CA GLU A 64 2.09 -5.83 8.23
C GLU A 64 2.11 -4.30 8.36
N ILE A 65 0.92 -3.71 8.52
CA ILE A 65 0.75 -2.28 8.78
C ILE A 65 0.16 -2.13 10.18
N ARG A 66 0.93 -1.49 11.07
CA ARG A 66 0.48 -1.14 12.43
C ARG A 66 0.04 0.31 12.44
N TYR A 67 -1.09 0.59 13.07
CA TYR A 67 -1.70 1.92 13.09
C TYR A 67 -2.53 2.17 14.35
N ILE A 68 -2.73 3.44 14.65
CA ILE A 68 -3.66 3.91 15.67
C ILE A 68 -4.77 4.67 14.96
N ASN A 69 -6.02 4.32 15.26
CA ASN A 69 -7.17 5.11 14.86
C ASN A 69 -7.51 6.10 15.98
N ASN A 70 -7.38 7.40 15.71
CA ASN A 70 -7.57 8.48 16.68
C ASN A 70 -8.96 8.47 17.32
N ASP A 71 -9.96 7.89 16.65
CA ASP A 71 -11.33 7.78 17.18
C ASP A 71 -11.45 6.76 18.32
N ARG A 72 -10.54 5.78 18.40
CA ARG A 72 -10.57 4.70 19.41
C ARG A 72 -9.31 4.59 20.26
N LEU A 73 -8.22 5.28 19.90
CA LEU A 73 -6.91 5.26 20.59
C LEU A 73 -6.36 3.85 20.88
N VAL A 74 -6.73 2.87 20.07
CA VAL A 74 -6.23 1.49 20.15
C VAL A 74 -5.29 1.25 18.97
N GLU A 75 -4.11 0.67 19.25
CA GLU A 75 -3.23 0.18 18.20
C GLU A 75 -3.83 -1.09 17.59
N LYS A 76 -3.94 -1.08 16.27
CA LYS A 76 -4.37 -2.21 15.45
C LYS A 76 -3.26 -2.55 14.47
N SER A 77 -3.29 -3.79 13.97
CA SER A 77 -2.50 -4.20 12.82
C SER A 77 -3.43 -4.72 11.73
N LEU A 78 -3.00 -4.58 10.48
CA LEU A 78 -3.61 -5.25 9.34
C LEU A 78 -2.51 -5.88 8.48
N THR A 79 -2.85 -7.00 7.85
CA THR A 79 -2.01 -7.65 6.85
C THR A 79 -2.49 -7.24 5.48
N ASP A 80 -1.61 -6.67 4.67
CA ASP A 80 -1.89 -6.20 3.32
C ASP A 80 -1.13 -7.05 2.30
N GLU A 81 -1.89 -7.73 1.44
CA GLU A 81 -1.38 -8.61 0.38
C GLU A 81 -1.28 -7.84 -0.93
N GLN A 82 -0.08 -7.37 -1.23
CA GLN A 82 0.20 -6.49 -2.33
C GLN A 82 0.61 -7.26 -3.58
N LYS A 83 -0.11 -7.05 -4.67
CA LYS A 83 0.27 -7.50 -6.00
C LYS A 83 0.71 -6.30 -6.83
N TRP A 84 1.95 -6.33 -7.28
CA TRP A 84 2.56 -5.29 -8.09
C TRP A 84 2.87 -5.82 -9.49
N HIS A 85 2.62 -5.01 -10.52
CA HIS A 85 3.10 -5.27 -11.88
C HIS A 85 3.92 -4.09 -12.40
N PHE A 86 4.85 -4.38 -13.29
CA PHE A 86 5.55 -3.36 -14.05
C PHE A 86 4.75 -3.02 -15.32
N ASP A 87 4.21 -1.81 -15.36
CA ASP A 87 3.56 -1.25 -16.55
C ASP A 87 4.65 -0.88 -17.57
N VAL A 88 4.73 -1.64 -18.66
CA VAL A 88 5.76 -1.49 -19.70
C VAL A 88 5.56 -0.19 -20.49
N GLU A 89 4.31 0.22 -20.71
CA GLU A 89 3.99 1.43 -21.48
C GLU A 89 4.42 2.69 -20.73
N GLN A 90 4.14 2.73 -19.43
CA GLN A 90 4.45 3.87 -18.58
C GLN A 90 5.79 3.74 -17.86
N LYS A 91 6.46 2.59 -18.00
CA LYS A 91 7.74 2.24 -17.34
C LYS A 91 7.73 2.42 -15.83
N HIS A 92 6.58 2.18 -15.19
CA HIS A 92 6.39 2.38 -13.77
C HIS A 92 5.76 1.15 -13.11
N TRP A 93 6.02 0.97 -11.82
CA TRP A 93 5.37 -0.07 -11.03
C TRP A 93 4.00 0.39 -10.57
N ARG A 94 3.01 -0.50 -10.71
CA ARG A 94 1.61 -0.27 -10.34
C ARG A 94 1.15 -1.33 -9.34
N LEU A 95 0.21 -0.96 -8.47
CA LEU A 95 -0.39 -1.82 -7.46
C LEU A 95 -1.75 -2.32 -7.96
N ASP A 96 -1.88 -3.61 -8.21
CA ASP A 96 -3.11 -4.25 -8.68
C ASP A 96 -4.08 -4.59 -7.56
N SER A 97 -3.54 -4.98 -6.40
CA SER A 97 -4.33 -5.34 -5.23
C SER A 97 -5.08 -4.13 -4.67
N ALA A 98 -6.16 -4.39 -3.94
CA ALA A 98 -6.93 -3.35 -3.28
C ALA A 98 -6.06 -2.50 -2.33
N PHE A 99 -6.46 -1.25 -2.14
CA PHE A 99 -5.81 -0.37 -1.16
C PHE A 99 -6.08 -0.86 0.27
N PRO A 100 -5.11 -0.73 1.21
CA PRO A 100 -5.29 -1.19 2.58
C PRO A 100 -6.50 -0.53 3.26
N GLN A 101 -7.33 -1.37 3.91
CA GLN A 101 -8.54 -0.94 4.60
C GLN A 101 -8.28 -0.83 6.11
N PHE A 102 -8.28 0.40 6.62
CA PHE A 102 -8.11 0.70 8.04
C PHE A 102 -9.49 0.75 8.73
N GLU A 103 -9.58 0.22 9.96
CA GLU A 103 -10.83 0.09 10.73
C GLU A 103 -10.90 0.97 11.99
#